data_AF-A0A2P2KNH1-F1
#
_entry.id   AF-A0A2P2KNH1-F1
#
_cell.length_a   1.000
_cell.length_b   1.000
_cell.length_c   1.000
_cell.angle_alpha   90.00
_cell.angle_beta   90.00
_cell.angle_gamma   90.00
#
_symmetry.space_group_name_H-M   'P 1'
#
loop_
_entity.id
_entity.type
_entity.pdbx_description
1 polymer ?
#
loop_
_entity_poly.entity_id
_entity_poly.type
_entity_poly.pdbx_seq_one_letter_code
_entity_poly.pdbx_strand_id
1 'polypeptide(L)'
;MSATPGTHSLAFRVMRLCRPSLHVDTPLRVDPLDLIVGEDIFDDPVAASHLPSLIHGHVTKSPADDDYSPDLSYRSRFLLHRPSDSFGLSGLLVLPQAFGAIYLGETFCSYISINNSSNFEVRDVIIKAEIQTERQRILLLDTSKTPVESVRAGGRYDFIVEHDVKELGAHTLVCTALYNDGDGERKYLPQFFKFIVSNPLSVRTKVSN
;
A
#
# COMPACT_ATOMS: atom_id res chain seq x y z
N MET A 1 18.58 11.33 -8.53
CA MET A 1 18.54 11.49 -10.00
C MET A 1 17.19 10.99 -10.48
N SER A 2 16.23 11.91 -10.57
CA SER A 2 14.84 11.64 -10.96
C SER A 2 14.76 11.44 -12.47
N ALA A 3 14.23 10.29 -12.91
CA ALA A 3 14.02 9.98 -14.31
C ALA A 3 13.06 11.01 -14.93
N THR A 4 13.45 11.57 -16.07
CA THR A 4 12.67 12.52 -16.85
C THR A 4 11.33 11.87 -17.27
N PRO A 5 10.16 12.46 -16.96
CA PRO A 5 8.90 11.98 -17.47
C PRO A 5 8.71 12.56 -18.89
N GLY A 6 8.87 11.73 -19.91
CA GLY A 6 8.47 12.11 -21.27
C GLY A 6 9.29 11.43 -22.36
N THR A 7 8.68 10.44 -23.03
CA THR A 7 8.93 9.99 -24.43
C THR A 7 8.20 8.67 -24.77
N HIS A 8 7.68 7.94 -23.78
CA HIS A 8 6.99 6.67 -23.97
C HIS A 8 5.47 6.79 -23.76
N SER A 9 4.71 6.15 -24.66
CA SER A 9 3.25 6.06 -24.59
C SER A 9 2.77 5.01 -23.59
N LEU A 10 3.59 3.98 -23.38
CA LEU A 10 3.33 2.91 -22.43
C LEU A 10 4.08 3.15 -21.10
N ALA A 11 3.52 2.66 -20.01
CA ALA A 11 4.17 2.60 -18.71
C ALA A 11 3.78 1.32 -17.95
N PHE A 12 4.74 0.68 -17.28
CA PHE A 12 4.44 -0.46 -16.42
C PHE A 12 4.07 0.01 -15.01
N ARG A 13 3.01 -0.57 -14.48
CA ARG A 13 2.62 -0.53 -13.07
C ARG A 13 2.68 -1.94 -12.52
N VAL A 14 3.35 -2.09 -11.39
CA VAL A 14 3.60 -3.40 -10.79
C VAL A 14 3.11 -3.38 -9.36
N MET A 15 2.39 -4.43 -8.98
CA MET A 15 1.91 -4.66 -7.63
C MET A 15 2.21 -6.10 -7.24
N ARG A 16 2.91 -6.29 -6.13
CA ARG A 16 3.06 -7.63 -5.54
C ARG A 16 1.72 -8.07 -4.96
N LEU A 17 1.30 -9.27 -5.34
CA LEU A 17 0.15 -9.95 -4.75
C LEU A 17 0.64 -10.70 -3.50
N CYS A 18 0.49 -10.07 -2.34
CA CYS A 18 0.80 -10.71 -1.06
C CYS A 18 -0.44 -11.45 -0.54
N ARG A 19 -0.26 -12.48 0.28
CA ARG A 19 -1.38 -12.93 1.14
C ARG A 19 -1.84 -11.73 1.97
N PRO A 20 -3.15 -11.44 2.06
CA PRO A 20 -3.64 -10.37 2.89
C PRO A 20 -3.18 -10.62 4.34
N SER A 21 -2.41 -9.68 4.88
CA SER A 21 -2.10 -9.66 6.30
C SER A 21 -3.01 -8.63 6.93
N LEU A 22 -3.89 -9.10 7.82
CA LEU A 22 -4.66 -8.19 8.67
C LEU A 22 -3.69 -7.67 9.73
N HIS A 23 -3.06 -6.54 9.45
CA HIS A 23 -2.33 -5.84 10.50
C HIS A 23 -3.39 -5.29 11.46
N VAL A 24 -3.52 -5.93 12.62
CA VAL A 24 -4.33 -5.38 13.72
C VAL A 24 -3.49 -4.26 14.31
N ASP A 25 -3.52 -3.09 13.66
CA ASP A 25 -3.00 -1.89 14.28
C ASP A 25 -3.81 -1.64 15.55
N THR A 26 -3.10 -1.45 16.66
CA THR A 26 -3.75 -0.95 17.87
C THR A 26 -4.20 0.46 17.53
N PRO A 27 -5.52 0.71 17.41
CA PRO A 27 -5.95 1.97 16.83
C PRO A 27 -5.55 3.10 17.78
N LEU A 28 -5.24 4.28 17.23
CA LEU A 28 -4.98 5.46 18.05
C LEU A 28 -6.23 5.72 18.89
N ARG A 29 -6.09 5.54 20.20
CA ARG A 29 -7.14 5.84 21.16
C ARG A 29 -7.12 7.34 21.39
N VAL A 30 -8.14 8.00 20.87
CA VAL A 30 -8.35 9.42 21.07
C VAL A 30 -9.63 9.55 21.88
N ASP A 31 -9.60 10.36 22.93
CA ASP A 31 -10.83 10.72 23.64
C ASP A 31 -11.72 11.48 22.65
N PRO A 32 -13.01 11.10 22.49
CA PRO A 32 -13.92 11.82 21.61
C PRO A 32 -13.99 13.33 21.88
N LEU A 33 -13.73 13.77 23.13
CA LEU A 33 -13.65 15.19 23.46
C LEU A 33 -12.46 15.89 22.78
N ASP A 34 -11.29 15.26 22.69
CA ASP A 34 -10.08 15.86 22.12
C ASP A 34 -10.18 16.11 20.59
N LEU A 35 -11.09 15.41 19.90
CA LEU A 35 -11.31 15.55 18.45
C LEU A 35 -12.34 16.62 18.08
N ILE A 36 -13.26 16.92 19.00
CA ILE A 36 -14.49 17.67 18.69
C ILE A 36 -14.59 18.95 19.53
N VAL A 37 -13.91 18.99 20.68
CA VAL A 37 -13.90 20.12 21.59
C VAL A 37 -12.60 20.90 21.39
N GLY A 38 -12.64 22.01 20.66
CA GLY A 38 -11.56 23.01 20.68
C GLY A 38 -11.43 23.64 22.07
N GLU A 39 -10.23 24.12 22.43
CA GLU A 39 -9.95 24.68 23.77
C GLU A 39 -10.97 25.76 24.19
N ASP A 40 -11.51 26.50 23.22
CA ASP A 40 -12.48 27.58 23.36
C ASP A 40 -13.83 27.19 23.98
N ILE A 41 -14.22 25.90 23.93
CA ILE A 41 -15.52 25.43 24.45
C ILE A 41 -15.53 25.36 25.98
N PHE A 42 -14.37 25.23 26.64
CA PHE A 42 -14.28 25.21 28.09
C PHE A 42 -14.41 26.61 28.71
N ASP A 43 -14.19 27.66 27.92
CA ASP A 43 -14.22 29.05 28.35
C ASP A 43 -15.57 29.76 28.03
N ASP A 44 -16.37 29.24 27.09
CA ASP A 44 -17.64 29.85 26.67
C ASP A 44 -18.87 28.93 26.89
N PRO A 45 -19.77 29.27 27.84
CA PRO A 45 -20.97 28.48 28.15
C PRO A 45 -21.98 28.39 27.00
N VAL A 46 -21.92 29.30 26.02
CA VAL A 46 -22.80 29.26 24.83
C VAL A 46 -22.30 28.22 23.83
N ALA A 47 -20.98 28.08 23.66
CA ALA A 47 -20.39 27.08 22.78
C ALA A 47 -20.70 25.64 23.24
N ALA A 48 -20.72 25.40 24.55
CA ALA A 48 -21.09 24.10 25.13
C ALA A 48 -22.54 23.68 24.82
N SER A 49 -23.45 24.62 24.64
CA SER A 49 -24.88 24.35 24.37
C SER A 49 -25.18 23.86 22.95
N HIS A 50 -24.21 23.97 22.03
CA HIS A 50 -24.33 23.57 20.63
C HIS A 50 -23.65 22.22 20.30
N LEU A 51 -23.18 21.48 21.31
CA LEU A 51 -22.55 20.17 21.09
C LEU A 51 -23.54 19.15 20.49
N PRO A 52 -23.12 18.33 19.53
CA PRO A 52 -23.99 17.30 18.96
C PRO A 52 -24.45 16.29 20.01
N SER A 53 -25.70 15.82 19.90
CA SER A 53 -26.38 14.95 20.88
C SER A 53 -25.64 13.65 21.19
N LEU A 54 -24.73 13.22 20.32
CA LEU A 54 -23.87 12.05 20.50
C LEU A 54 -22.79 12.24 21.59
N ILE A 55 -22.49 13.48 22.00
CA ILE A 55 -21.44 13.83 22.99
C ILE A 55 -22.07 14.41 24.27
N HIS A 56 -23.35 14.77 24.22
CA HIS A 56 -24.08 15.35 25.35
C HIS A 56 -23.99 14.46 26.61
N GLY A 57 -24.05 13.13 26.46
CA GLY A 57 -23.91 12.19 27.56
C GLY A 57 -22.50 12.08 28.19
N HIS A 58 -21.49 12.74 27.63
CA HIS A 58 -20.12 12.76 28.15
C HIS A 58 -19.77 14.09 28.84
N VAL A 59 -20.51 15.16 28.53
CA VAL A 59 -20.24 16.52 29.04
C VAL A 59 -21.33 17.00 30.01
N THR A 60 -22.59 16.62 29.78
CA THR A 60 -23.69 17.04 30.67
C THR A 60 -24.01 15.93 31.66
N LYS A 61 -23.90 16.24 32.95
CA LYS A 61 -24.43 15.43 34.06
C LYS A 61 -25.86 14.96 33.72
N SER A 62 -26.05 13.66 33.52
CA SER A 62 -27.37 13.06 33.70
C SER A 62 -27.74 13.18 35.18
N PRO A 63 -28.95 13.65 35.53
CA PRO A 63 -29.37 13.80 36.93
C PRO A 63 -29.67 12.46 37.64
N ALA A 64 -29.24 11.33 37.06
CA ALA A 64 -29.49 9.98 37.55
C ALA A 64 -28.20 9.17 37.86
N ASP A 65 -27.00 9.68 37.54
CA ASP A 65 -25.74 8.99 37.79
C ASP A 65 -24.85 9.83 38.72
N ASP A 66 -25.04 9.66 40.04
CA ASP A 66 -24.36 10.41 41.10
C ASP A 66 -22.84 10.12 41.25
N ASP A 67 -22.20 9.39 40.33
CA ASP A 67 -20.79 8.95 40.50
C ASP A 67 -19.84 9.26 39.32
N TYR A 68 -20.32 9.82 38.21
CA TYR A 68 -19.44 10.23 37.11
C TYR A 68 -19.23 11.74 37.12
N SER A 69 -18.20 12.17 37.85
CA SER A 69 -17.59 13.48 37.62
C SER A 69 -16.77 13.39 36.32
N PRO A 70 -16.88 14.33 35.36
CA PRO A 70 -15.98 14.36 34.22
C PRO A 70 -14.58 14.67 34.75
N ASP A 71 -13.78 13.63 34.98
CA ASP A 71 -12.37 13.77 35.33
C ASP A 71 -11.65 14.31 34.09
N LEU A 72 -11.46 15.63 34.06
CA LEU A 72 -10.65 16.30 33.04
C LEU A 72 -9.17 15.90 33.12
N SER A 73 -8.76 15.18 34.18
CA SER A 73 -7.42 14.64 34.27
C SER A 73 -7.19 13.50 33.29
N TYR A 74 -5.95 13.32 32.85
CA TYR A 74 -5.56 12.23 31.96
C TYR A 74 -5.60 10.84 32.63
N ARG A 75 -5.98 10.75 33.91
CA ARG A 75 -5.77 9.58 34.78
C ARG A 75 -6.73 8.43 34.54
N SER A 76 -7.92 8.66 33.99
CA SER A 76 -8.96 7.63 33.79
C SER A 76 -9.20 7.29 32.32
N ARG A 77 -8.59 8.01 31.36
CA ARG A 77 -8.85 7.91 29.91
C ARG A 77 -8.44 6.57 29.25
N PHE A 78 -7.69 5.73 29.95
CA PHE A 78 -7.34 4.39 29.46
C PHE A 78 -8.36 3.31 29.85
N LEU A 79 -9.32 3.63 30.73
CA LEU A 79 -10.38 2.72 31.16
C LEU A 79 -11.51 2.74 30.13
N LEU A 80 -11.88 1.56 29.62
CA LEU A 80 -12.99 1.40 28.68
C LEU A 80 -14.30 1.28 29.46
N HIS A 81 -15.10 2.35 29.50
CA HIS A 81 -16.38 2.36 30.23
C HIS A 81 -17.54 1.91 29.35
N ARG A 82 -17.45 2.17 28.04
CA ARG A 82 -18.43 1.75 27.04
C ARG A 82 -17.72 1.02 25.88
N PRO A 83 -18.40 0.07 25.20
CA PRO A 83 -17.86 -0.60 24.02
C PRO A 83 -17.43 0.38 22.91
N SER A 84 -18.07 1.56 22.86
CA SER A 84 -17.73 2.65 21.94
C SER A 84 -16.36 3.26 22.17
N ASP A 85 -15.82 3.18 23.38
CA ASP A 85 -14.54 3.77 23.76
C ASP A 85 -13.36 2.96 23.18
N SER A 86 -13.65 1.77 22.64
CA SER A 86 -12.70 0.94 21.90
C SER A 86 -12.53 1.35 20.43
N PHE A 87 -13.39 2.23 19.91
CA PHE A 87 -13.28 2.74 18.55
C PHE A 87 -12.14 3.76 18.46
N GLY A 88 -10.93 3.31 18.14
CA GLY A 88 -9.87 4.21 17.68
C GLY A 88 -9.89 4.37 16.16
N LEU A 89 -9.20 5.40 15.66
CA LEU A 89 -9.00 5.60 14.22
C LEU A 89 -8.29 4.37 13.65
N SER A 90 -8.99 3.65 12.78
CA SER A 90 -8.47 2.43 12.19
C SER A 90 -7.50 2.76 11.06
N GLY A 91 -6.26 2.27 11.13
CA GLY A 91 -5.28 2.34 10.04
C GLY A 91 -5.67 1.54 8.79
N LEU A 92 -6.85 0.90 8.79
CA LEU A 92 -7.36 -0.07 7.80
C LEU A 92 -7.54 0.45 6.36
N LEU A 93 -7.25 1.71 6.07
CA LEU A 93 -7.36 2.28 4.73
C LEU A 93 -6.01 2.61 4.08
N VAL A 94 -4.88 2.23 4.68
CA VAL A 94 -3.57 2.40 4.05
C VAL A 94 -3.17 1.09 3.38
N LEU A 95 -3.25 1.06 2.05
CA LEU A 95 -2.61 0.00 1.27
C LEU A 95 -1.09 0.09 1.52
N PRO A 96 -0.39 -0.99 1.90
CA PRO A 96 1.05 -0.93 2.10
C PRO A 96 1.74 -0.40 0.83
N GLN A 97 2.39 0.76 0.93
CA GLN A 97 3.02 1.44 -0.21
C GLN A 97 4.26 0.71 -0.78
N ALA A 98 4.67 -0.42 -0.17
CA ALA A 98 5.90 -1.12 -0.50
C ALA A 98 5.63 -2.56 -0.97
N PHE A 99 6.59 -3.15 -1.69
CA PHE A 99 6.62 -4.57 -2.05
C PHE A 99 6.57 -5.52 -0.83
N GLY A 100 6.61 -5.01 0.40
CA GLY A 100 6.64 -5.80 1.63
C GLY A 100 7.94 -6.58 1.78
N ALA A 101 8.07 -7.32 2.88
CA ALA A 101 9.18 -8.24 3.05
C ALA A 101 8.98 -9.47 2.14
N ILE A 102 10.02 -9.81 1.38
CA ILE A 102 10.08 -11.00 0.52
C ILE A 102 11.11 -11.93 1.15
N TYR A 103 10.74 -13.18 1.39
CA TYR A 103 11.60 -14.17 2.03
C TYR A 103 12.02 -15.29 1.08
N LEU A 104 13.21 -15.83 1.30
CA LEU A 104 13.66 -17.03 0.60
C LEU A 104 12.65 -18.17 0.78
N GLY A 105 12.32 -18.86 -0.32
CA GLY A 105 11.40 -19.99 -0.32
C GLY A 105 9.92 -19.62 -0.49
N GLU A 106 9.58 -18.33 -0.53
CA GLU A 106 8.23 -17.91 -0.90
C GLU A 106 8.04 -17.85 -2.42
N THR A 107 6.80 -17.87 -2.88
CA THR A 107 6.46 -17.57 -4.28
C THR A 107 6.18 -16.08 -4.42
N PHE A 108 7.03 -15.38 -5.15
CA PHE A 108 6.78 -14.02 -5.60
C PHE A 108 5.66 -14.05 -6.64
N CYS A 109 4.50 -13.46 -6.32
CA CYS A 109 3.38 -13.30 -7.23
C CYS A 109 3.19 -11.80 -7.51
N SER A 110 3.13 -11.41 -8.77
CA SER A 110 3.08 -10.00 -9.17
C SER A 110 2.08 -9.77 -10.28
N TYR A 111 1.18 -8.82 -10.03
CA TYR A 111 0.31 -8.24 -11.04
C TYR A 111 1.08 -7.13 -11.77
N ILE A 112 1.11 -7.21 -13.10
CA ILE A 112 1.78 -6.27 -13.98
C ILE A 112 0.73 -5.71 -14.93
N SER A 113 0.64 -4.39 -14.97
CA SER A 113 -0.27 -3.66 -15.86
C SER A 113 0.54 -2.72 -16.74
N ILE A 114 0.30 -2.81 -18.04
CA ILE A 114 0.87 -1.92 -19.05
C ILE A 114 -0.20 -0.91 -19.42
N ASN A 115 0.01 0.34 -19.03
CA ASN A 115 -0.94 1.41 -19.28
C ASN A 115 -0.50 2.21 -20.49
N ASN A 116 -1.43 2.43 -21.43
CA ASN A 116 -1.24 3.40 -22.50
C ASN A 116 -1.79 4.76 -22.05
N SER A 117 -0.90 5.69 -21.71
CA SER A 117 -1.25 7.05 -21.30
C SER A 117 -1.24 8.06 -22.45
N SER A 118 -1.08 7.60 -23.70
CA SER A 118 -1.18 8.46 -24.87
C SER A 118 -2.62 8.62 -25.37
N ASN A 119 -2.80 9.54 -26.32
CA ASN A 119 -4.08 9.82 -26.96
C ASN A 119 -4.33 8.97 -28.22
N PHE A 120 -3.49 7.97 -28.48
CA PHE A 120 -3.60 7.12 -29.67
C PHE A 120 -3.40 5.64 -29.31
N GLU A 121 -3.80 4.77 -30.23
CA GLU A 121 -3.62 3.33 -30.08
C GLU A 121 -2.16 2.93 -30.35
N VAL A 122 -1.58 2.14 -29.46
CA VAL A 122 -0.25 1.55 -29.61
C VAL A 122 -0.41 0.12 -30.12
N ARG A 123 0.41 -0.32 -31.09
CA ARG A 123 0.26 -1.62 -31.77
C ARG A 123 1.50 -2.50 -31.65
N ASP A 124 1.31 -3.79 -31.93
CA ASP A 124 2.35 -4.82 -31.99
C ASP A 124 3.21 -4.86 -30.71
N VAL A 125 2.55 -4.86 -29.56
CA VAL A 125 3.21 -4.75 -28.25
C VAL A 125 3.78 -6.11 -27.84
N ILE A 126 5.10 -6.22 -27.91
CA ILE A 126 5.86 -7.36 -27.41
C ILE A 126 6.30 -7.07 -25.98
N ILE A 127 5.99 -7.98 -25.08
CA ILE A 127 6.20 -7.84 -23.64
C ILE A 127 7.16 -8.92 -23.19
N LYS A 128 8.14 -8.53 -22.38
CA LYS A 128 9.07 -9.46 -21.75
C LYS A 128 9.20 -9.11 -20.26
N ALA A 129 8.98 -10.09 -19.40
CA ALA A 129 9.14 -9.94 -17.95
C ALA A 129 10.18 -10.94 -17.45
N GLU A 130 11.20 -10.44 -16.75
CA GLU A 130 12.33 -11.23 -16.30
C GLU A 130 12.72 -10.84 -14.87
N ILE A 131 13.12 -11.80 -14.05
CA ILE A 131 13.79 -11.52 -12.77
C ILE A 131 15.28 -11.60 -12.99
N GLN A 132 15.98 -10.53 -12.66
CA GLN A 132 17.44 -10.47 -12.61
C GLN A 132 17.90 -10.55 -11.17
N THR A 133 18.69 -11.59 -10.87
CA THR A 133 19.42 -11.74 -9.61
C THR A 133 20.90 -11.45 -9.85
N GLU A 134 21.73 -11.56 -8.81
CA GLU A 134 23.19 -11.46 -8.95
C GLU A 134 23.78 -12.60 -9.78
N ARG A 135 23.13 -13.77 -9.80
CA ARG A 135 23.65 -14.99 -10.43
C ARG A 135 23.09 -15.23 -11.82
N GLN A 136 21.82 -14.87 -12.05
CA GLN A 136 21.12 -15.27 -13.25
C GLN A 136 19.98 -14.33 -13.63
N ARG A 137 19.46 -14.54 -14.84
CA ARG A 137 18.27 -13.87 -15.37
C ARG A 137 17.24 -14.93 -15.72
N ILE A 138 16.07 -14.84 -15.10
CA ILE A 138 15.01 -15.83 -15.14
C ILE A 138 13.86 -15.23 -15.94
N LEU A 139 13.48 -15.89 -17.03
CA LEU A 139 12.37 -15.48 -17.88
C LEU A 139 11.03 -15.91 -17.27
N LEU A 140 10.14 -14.94 -17.03
CA LEU A 140 8.80 -15.20 -16.50
C LEU A 140 7.73 -15.14 -17.58
N LEU A 141 7.85 -14.18 -18.50
CA LEU A 141 6.92 -14.01 -19.62
C LEU A 141 7.68 -13.50 -20.85
N ASP A 142 7.30 -14.03 -22.02
CA ASP A 142 7.73 -13.53 -23.32
C ASP A 142 6.57 -13.67 -24.33
N THR A 143 6.06 -12.55 -24.82
CA THR A 143 4.97 -12.51 -25.80
C THR A 143 5.48 -12.32 -27.25
N SER A 144 6.78 -12.49 -27.52
CA SER A 144 7.35 -12.32 -28.86
C SER A 144 6.72 -13.21 -29.93
N LYS A 145 6.23 -14.40 -29.56
CA LYS A 145 5.54 -15.32 -30.47
C LYS A 145 4.08 -14.93 -30.75
N THR A 146 3.45 -14.26 -29.81
CA THR A 146 2.05 -13.82 -29.87
C THR A 146 1.95 -12.41 -29.30
N PRO A 147 2.41 -11.39 -30.05
CA PRO A 147 2.38 -10.01 -29.58
C PRO A 147 0.95 -9.57 -29.26
N VAL A 148 0.82 -8.62 -28.34
CA VAL A 148 -0.47 -7.98 -28.07
C VAL A 148 -0.77 -7.06 -29.25
N GLU A 149 -1.85 -7.35 -29.98
CA GLU A 149 -2.19 -6.65 -31.23
C GLU A 149 -2.25 -5.14 -31.05
N SER A 150 -2.94 -4.68 -30.00
CA SER A 150 -3.07 -3.27 -29.69
C SER A 150 -3.42 -3.00 -28.23
N VAL A 151 -3.01 -1.82 -27.76
CA VAL A 151 -3.47 -1.22 -26.50
C VAL A 151 -4.06 0.15 -26.83
N ARG A 152 -5.38 0.27 -26.68
CA ARG A 152 -6.13 1.50 -26.97
C ARG A 152 -5.62 2.68 -26.13
N ALA A 153 -5.86 3.90 -26.60
CA ALA A 153 -5.62 5.13 -25.84
C ALA A 153 -6.33 5.08 -24.48
N GLY A 154 -5.62 5.35 -23.38
CA GLY A 154 -6.14 5.20 -22.02
C GLY A 154 -6.42 3.76 -21.56
N GLY A 155 -6.17 2.79 -22.43
CA GLY A 155 -6.35 1.36 -22.15
C GLY A 155 -5.18 0.78 -21.37
N ARG A 156 -5.34 -0.49 -20.99
CA ARG A 156 -4.28 -1.26 -20.34
C ARG A 156 -4.29 -2.72 -20.75
N TYR A 157 -3.14 -3.37 -20.58
CA TYR A 157 -2.99 -4.81 -20.70
C TYR A 157 -2.39 -5.37 -19.41
N ASP A 158 -3.07 -6.34 -18.82
CA ASP A 158 -2.79 -6.83 -17.48
C ASP A 158 -2.46 -8.32 -17.51
N PHE A 159 -1.47 -8.72 -16.73
CA PHE A 159 -1.11 -10.12 -16.54
C PHE A 159 -0.46 -10.34 -15.17
N ILE A 160 -0.42 -11.60 -14.75
CA ILE A 160 0.22 -12.02 -13.50
C ILE A 160 1.44 -12.86 -13.84
N VAL A 161 2.53 -12.65 -13.10
CA VAL A 161 3.72 -13.50 -13.15
C VAL A 161 4.00 -14.08 -11.76
N GLU A 162 4.51 -15.30 -11.75
CA GLU A 162 4.86 -16.01 -10.52
C GLU A 162 6.29 -16.54 -10.60
N HIS A 163 6.99 -16.50 -9.47
CA HIS A 163 8.36 -16.96 -9.37
C HIS A 163 8.67 -17.48 -7.96
N ASP A 164 9.12 -18.72 -7.85
CA ASP A 164 9.64 -19.26 -6.60
C ASP A 164 11.00 -18.67 -6.28
N VAL A 165 11.08 -17.94 -5.16
CA VAL A 165 12.27 -17.21 -4.76
C VAL A 165 13.31 -18.17 -4.17
N LYS A 166 14.41 -18.35 -4.91
CA LYS A 166 15.47 -19.32 -4.58
C LYS A 166 16.80 -18.67 -4.18
N GLU A 167 16.89 -17.35 -4.24
CA GLU A 167 18.12 -16.61 -3.97
C GLU A 167 17.89 -15.49 -2.96
N LEU A 168 18.88 -15.23 -2.12
CA LEU A 168 18.86 -14.12 -1.17
C LEU A 168 19.41 -12.84 -1.83
N GLY A 169 19.09 -11.68 -1.26
CA GLY A 169 19.69 -10.41 -1.65
C GLY A 169 18.89 -9.65 -2.71
N ALA A 170 19.56 -8.79 -3.46
CA ALA A 170 18.91 -7.86 -4.38
C ALA A 170 18.37 -8.57 -5.63
N HIS A 171 17.10 -8.34 -5.93
CA HIS A 171 16.42 -8.83 -7.12
C HIS A 171 15.84 -7.64 -7.88
N THR A 172 15.80 -7.74 -9.20
CA THR A 172 15.18 -6.73 -10.07
C THR A 172 14.21 -7.41 -11.03
N LEU A 173 12.92 -7.09 -10.92
CA LEU A 173 11.96 -7.42 -11.96
C LEU A 173 12.14 -6.42 -13.11
N VAL A 174 12.55 -6.92 -14.26
CA VAL A 174 12.75 -6.19 -15.50
C VAL A 174 11.55 -6.43 -16.40
N CYS A 175 10.73 -5.39 -16.58
CA CYS A 175 9.62 -5.39 -17.52
C CYS A 175 10.04 -4.61 -18.77
N THR A 176 9.87 -5.22 -19.93
CA THR A 176 10.25 -4.62 -21.21
C THR A 176 9.07 -4.65 -22.15
N ALA A 177 8.77 -3.51 -22.79
CA ALA A 177 7.84 -3.41 -23.89
C ALA A 177 8.58 -2.96 -25.16
N LEU A 178 8.33 -3.65 -26.26
CA LEU A 178 8.73 -3.24 -27.60
C LEU A 178 7.45 -3.05 -28.40
N TYR A 179 7.21 -1.86 -28.91
CA TYR A 179 5.92 -1.49 -29.48
C TYR A 179 6.05 -0.48 -30.62
N ASN A 180 5.02 -0.37 -31.45
CA ASN A 180 4.90 0.66 -32.49
C ASN A 180 4.03 1.80 -31.97
N ASP A 181 4.60 3.00 -31.92
CA ASP A 181 3.91 4.20 -31.46
C ASP A 181 2.94 4.75 -32.52
N GLY A 182 2.19 5.81 -32.19
CA GLY A 182 1.22 6.40 -33.12
C GLY A 182 1.82 6.91 -34.43
N ASP A 183 3.10 7.30 -34.40
CA ASP A 183 3.85 7.74 -35.58
C ASP A 183 4.42 6.56 -36.40
N GLY A 184 4.19 5.31 -35.99
CA GLY A 184 4.73 4.10 -36.62
C GLY A 184 6.16 3.74 -36.19
N GLU A 185 6.79 4.58 -35.37
CA GLU A 185 8.14 4.36 -34.85
C GLU A 185 8.17 3.25 -33.79
N ARG A 186 9.14 2.35 -33.93
CA ARG A 186 9.32 1.23 -32.99
C ARG A 186 10.10 1.69 -31.77
N LYS A 187 9.45 1.66 -30.60
CA LYS A 187 10.02 2.09 -29.31
C LYS A 187 10.31 0.91 -28.40
N TYR A 188 11.43 1.02 -27.69
CA TYR A 188 11.88 0.07 -26.67
C TYR A 188 11.81 0.72 -25.29
N LEU A 189 11.02 0.13 -24.39
CA LEU A 189 10.76 0.63 -23.02
C LEU A 189 11.15 -0.44 -21.99
N PRO A 190 12.30 -0.29 -21.32
CA PRO A 190 12.64 -1.06 -20.14
C PRO A 190 12.25 -0.33 -18.85
N GLN A 191 11.64 -1.04 -17.90
CA GLN A 191 11.34 -0.55 -16.57
C GLN A 191 11.78 -1.56 -15.51
N PHE A 192 12.44 -1.05 -14.46
CA PHE A 192 13.13 -1.86 -13.46
C PHE A 192 12.48 -1.68 -12.09
N PHE A 193 12.06 -2.77 -11.48
CA PHE A 193 11.44 -2.79 -10.16
C PHE A 193 12.32 -3.60 -9.21
N LYS A 194 13.01 -2.90 -8.30
CA LYS A 194 13.97 -3.50 -7.38
C LYS A 194 13.30 -3.92 -6.08
N PHE A 195 13.67 -5.09 -5.58
CA PHE A 195 13.25 -5.59 -4.28
C PHE A 195 14.36 -6.42 -3.64
N ILE A 196 14.27 -6.67 -2.33
CA ILE A 196 15.28 -7.41 -1.56
C ILE A 196 14.62 -8.66 -0.99
N VAL A 197 15.28 -9.80 -1.18
CA VAL A 197 14.92 -11.07 -0.59
C VAL A 197 15.72 -11.28 0.69
N SER A 198 15.02 -11.50 1.81
CA SER A 198 15.60 -11.72 3.14
C SER A 198 15.53 -13.18 3.55
N ASN A 199 16.37 -13.57 4.51
CA ASN A 199 16.28 -14.89 5.11
C ASN A 199 15.04 -14.95 6.04
N PRO A 200 14.12 -15.92 5.88
CA PRO A 200 12.96 -16.06 6.77
C PRO A 200 13.33 -16.33 8.23
N LEU A 201 14.51 -16.91 8.52
CA LEU A 201 14.94 -17.26 9.88
C LEU A 201 16.43 -16.99 10.07
N SER A 202 16.78 -16.11 11.01
CA SER A 202 18.17 -15.89 11.44
C SER A 202 18.42 -16.61 12.76
N VAL A 203 19.10 -17.77 12.71
CA VAL A 203 19.51 -18.49 13.93
C VAL A 203 20.89 -18.02 14.37
N ARG A 204 20.97 -17.38 15.53
CA ARG A 204 22.23 -17.08 16.22
C ARG A 204 22.34 -17.96 17.46
N THR A 205 23.26 -18.90 17.46
CA THR A 205 23.63 -19.65 18.68
C THR A 205 24.77 -18.93 19.38
N LYS A 206 24.59 -18.63 20.67
CA LYS A 206 25.67 -18.20 21.54
C LYS A 206 26.25 -19.46 22.18
N VAL A 207 27.48 -19.82 21.82
CA VAL A 207 28.21 -20.88 22.52
C VAL A 207 28.68 -20.28 23.84
N SER A 208 28.08 -20.71 24.95
CA SER A 208 28.66 -20.46 26.27
C SER A 208 29.72 -21.53 26.51
N ASN A 209 30.98 -21.12 26.61
CA ASN A 209 31.98 -21.90 27.33
C ASN A 209 31.68 -21.87 28.83
#